data_AF-A0A7D9JBW3-F1
#
_entry.id   AF-A0A7D9JBW3-F1
#
_cell.length_a   1.000
_cell.length_b   1.000
_cell.length_c   1.000
_cell.angle_alpha   90.00
_cell.angle_beta   90.00
_cell.angle_gamma   90.00
#
_symmetry.space_group_name_H-M   'P 1'
#
loop_
_entity.id
_entity.type
_entity.pdbx_description
1 polymer ?
#
loop_
_entity_poly.entity_id
_entity_poly.type
_entity_poly.pdbx_seq_one_letter_code
_entity_poly.pdbx_strand_id
1 'polypeptide(L)'
;MASEGVVHLLSSKILFLVIFCRNLSLIYGIELASSNGYVRREHSLTKPFQAGSMGLQFWDFGGSTMITNNYIRLTEDHQSQKGFLWNALPVASRDWEIHLHFSIHGSGDTLFGDGFALFYARDKMEMGPVFGSRDFFSGLGIFFDTYSNQNGEHAHDHPYVSAMISNGTVNYDHDRDGTHSQIEGCSASMRNVDGDTYALIQYLGSKETLTVMTDIDNDGDWKLCFEVSGVRLPTNYYIGLSAATGDLAGWFVMRLS
;
A
#
# COMPACT_ATOMS: atom_id res chain seq x y z
N MET A 1 53.88 -14.89 41.50
CA MET A 1 52.65 -15.71 41.65
C MET A 1 51.40 -14.82 41.73
N ALA A 2 51.09 -14.05 40.69
CA ALA A 2 49.85 -13.25 40.67
C ALA A 2 49.27 -12.99 39.26
N SER A 3 49.89 -13.48 38.17
CA SER A 3 49.41 -13.20 36.81
C SER A 3 48.61 -14.33 36.15
N GLU A 4 48.70 -15.58 36.62
CA GLU A 4 47.99 -16.72 35.99
C GLU A 4 46.50 -16.80 36.39
N GLY A 5 46.14 -16.37 37.59
CA GLY A 5 44.74 -16.39 38.06
C GLY A 5 43.81 -15.36 37.40
N VAL A 6 44.37 -14.24 36.93
CA VAL A 6 43.59 -13.15 36.30
C VAL A 6 43.20 -13.51 34.87
N VAL A 7 44.06 -14.22 34.13
CA VAL A 7 43.83 -14.61 32.73
C VAL A 7 42.73 -15.67 32.63
N HIS A 8 42.68 -16.63 33.56
CA HIS A 8 41.61 -17.64 33.61
C HIS A 8 40.24 -17.05 33.95
N LEU A 9 40.20 -16.06 34.85
CA LEU A 9 38.94 -15.41 35.24
C LEU A 9 38.37 -14.53 34.10
N LEU A 10 39.23 -13.89 33.31
CA LEU A 10 38.84 -13.09 32.15
C LEU A 10 38.32 -13.96 31.00
N SER A 11 38.98 -15.09 30.73
CA SER A 11 38.55 -16.05 29.70
C SER A 11 37.15 -16.62 29.96
N SER A 12 36.84 -16.98 31.21
CA SER A 12 35.54 -17.54 31.60
C SER A 12 34.40 -16.52 31.51
N LYS A 13 34.64 -15.25 31.88
CA LYS A 13 33.64 -14.17 31.76
C LYS A 13 33.35 -13.78 30.31
N ILE A 14 34.37 -13.78 29.45
CA ILE A 14 34.20 -13.53 28.01
C ILE A 14 33.39 -14.64 27.35
N LEU A 15 33.65 -15.90 27.72
CA LEU A 15 32.88 -17.04 27.21
C LEU A 15 31.41 -16.97 27.62
N PHE A 16 31.10 -16.59 28.86
CA PHE A 16 29.73 -16.35 29.33
C PHE A 16 29.05 -15.19 28.60
N LEU A 17 29.77 -14.09 28.34
CA LEU A 17 29.23 -12.93 27.61
C LEU A 17 28.92 -13.28 26.14
N VAL A 18 29.76 -14.06 25.48
CA VAL A 18 29.55 -14.51 24.09
C VAL A 18 28.39 -15.51 24.00
N ILE A 19 28.24 -16.42 24.98
CA ILE A 19 27.09 -17.33 25.06
C ILE A 19 25.80 -16.55 25.34
N PHE A 20 25.84 -15.55 26.24
CA PHE A 20 24.68 -14.72 26.54
C PHE A 20 24.29 -13.84 25.35
N CYS A 21 25.25 -13.24 24.63
CA CYS A 21 24.99 -12.49 23.40
C CYS A 21 24.46 -13.39 22.27
N ARG A 22 24.99 -14.62 22.10
CA ARG A 22 24.44 -15.57 21.11
C ARG A 22 23.01 -15.98 21.43
N ASN A 23 22.68 -16.19 22.71
CA ASN A 23 21.31 -16.48 23.13
C ASN A 23 20.40 -15.24 23.04
N LEU A 24 20.92 -14.03 23.27
CA LEU A 24 20.14 -12.80 23.09
C LEU A 24 19.84 -12.52 21.61
N SER A 25 20.78 -12.80 20.70
CA SER A 25 20.54 -12.75 19.24
C SER A 25 19.62 -13.87 18.73
N LEU A 26 19.44 -14.96 19.49
CA LEU A 26 18.42 -15.98 19.21
C LEU A 26 17.03 -15.57 19.73
N ILE A 27 16.95 -14.76 20.79
CA ILE A 27 15.70 -14.23 21.34
C ILE A 27 15.20 -13.03 20.53
N TYR A 28 16.11 -12.23 19.96
CA TYR A 28 15.83 -11.19 18.97
C TYR A 28 16.07 -11.68 17.54
N GLY A 29 15.74 -12.95 17.27
CA GLY A 29 15.54 -13.38 15.90
C GLY A 29 14.36 -12.59 15.33
N ILE A 30 14.66 -11.48 14.63
CA ILE A 30 13.73 -10.96 13.64
C ILE A 30 13.67 -12.06 12.58
N GLU A 31 12.69 -12.94 12.75
CA GLU A 31 12.23 -13.83 11.71
C GLU A 31 11.68 -12.89 10.63
N LEU A 32 12.56 -12.41 9.75
CA LEU A 32 12.14 -11.89 8.45
C LEU A 32 11.33 -13.04 7.86
N ALA A 33 10.00 -12.89 7.90
CA ALA A 33 9.09 -13.88 7.39
C ALA A 33 9.49 -14.12 5.94
N SER A 34 10.23 -15.20 5.70
CA SER A 34 10.39 -15.77 4.38
C SER A 34 8.98 -16.08 3.93
N SER A 35 8.39 -15.21 3.13
CA SER A 35 7.03 -15.35 2.65
C SER A 35 6.97 -16.61 1.79
N ASN A 36 6.53 -17.72 2.38
CA ASN A 36 6.06 -18.90 1.67
C ASN A 36 4.71 -18.60 0.97
N GLY A 37 4.59 -17.41 0.38
CA GLY A 37 3.47 -16.98 -0.42
C GLY A 37 3.57 -17.57 -1.82
N TYR A 38 2.42 -17.75 -2.47
CA TYR A 38 2.35 -18.11 -3.87
C TYR A 38 1.46 -17.10 -4.58
N VAL A 39 1.90 -16.66 -5.75
CA VAL A 39 1.18 -15.67 -6.57
C VAL A 39 -0.18 -16.24 -6.97
N ARG A 40 -1.23 -15.47 -6.68
CA ARG A 40 -2.61 -15.78 -7.05
C ARG A 40 -2.93 -15.13 -8.38
N ARG A 41 -2.77 -15.86 -9.49
CA ARG A 41 -2.99 -15.32 -10.84
C ARG A 41 -4.36 -14.68 -11.01
N GLU A 42 -5.38 -15.23 -10.36
CA GLU A 42 -6.74 -14.71 -10.35
C GLU A 42 -6.89 -13.33 -9.70
N HIS A 43 -5.92 -12.93 -8.87
CA HIS A 43 -5.86 -11.65 -8.14
C HIS A 43 -4.63 -10.80 -8.53
N SER A 44 -3.94 -11.14 -9.63
CA SER A 44 -2.76 -10.41 -10.11
C SER A 44 -2.97 -9.86 -11.52
N LEU A 45 -2.21 -8.83 -11.86
CA LEU A 45 -2.12 -8.16 -13.16
C LEU A 45 -0.64 -8.02 -13.53
N THR A 46 -0.19 -8.83 -14.50
CA THR A 46 1.19 -8.78 -15.00
C THR A 46 1.22 -8.51 -16.50
N LYS A 47 2.30 -7.89 -16.98
CA LYS A 47 2.49 -7.64 -18.42
C LYS A 47 2.67 -8.96 -19.19
N PRO A 48 2.28 -8.99 -20.48
CA PRO A 48 1.52 -7.95 -21.17
C PRO A 48 0.05 -7.93 -20.71
N PHE A 49 -0.50 -6.74 -20.47
CA PHE A 49 -1.92 -6.60 -20.10
C PHE A 49 -2.78 -6.79 -21.36
N GLN A 50 -3.02 -8.05 -21.70
CA GLN A 50 -3.82 -8.42 -22.85
C GLN A 50 -5.31 -8.31 -22.49
N ALA A 51 -5.92 -7.18 -22.84
CA ALA A 51 -7.37 -7.12 -22.95
C ALA A 51 -7.76 -7.91 -24.21
N GLY A 52 -8.33 -9.10 -24.03
CA GLY A 52 -8.91 -9.86 -25.15
C GLY A 52 -10.13 -9.14 -25.71
N SER A 53 -10.82 -9.75 -26.67
CA SER A 53 -12.11 -9.23 -27.16
C SER A 53 -13.18 -9.08 -26.06
N MET A 54 -12.99 -9.75 -24.91
CA MET A 54 -13.86 -9.71 -23.74
C MET A 54 -13.29 -8.88 -22.55
N GLY A 55 -12.18 -8.16 -22.73
CA GLY A 55 -11.57 -7.35 -21.67
C GLY A 55 -10.41 -8.03 -20.92
N LEU A 56 -10.05 -7.50 -19.75
CA LEU A 56 -9.02 -8.06 -18.87
C LEU A 56 -9.57 -9.28 -18.12
N GLN A 57 -8.83 -10.38 -18.16
CA GLN A 57 -9.25 -11.60 -17.47
C GLN A 57 -9.29 -11.37 -15.94
N PHE A 58 -10.42 -11.67 -15.29
CA PHE A 58 -10.66 -11.51 -13.85
C PHE A 58 -10.67 -10.07 -13.31
N TRP A 59 -10.64 -9.07 -14.19
CA TRP A 59 -10.63 -7.67 -13.76
C TRP A 59 -11.63 -6.84 -14.55
N ASP A 60 -12.53 -6.20 -13.81
CA ASP A 60 -13.49 -5.23 -14.32
C ASP A 60 -12.88 -3.84 -14.25
N PHE A 61 -13.05 -3.03 -15.27
CA PHE A 61 -12.54 -1.65 -15.31
C PHE A 61 -13.59 -0.70 -15.86
N GLY A 62 -13.47 0.58 -15.52
CA GLY A 62 -14.40 1.61 -15.97
C GLY A 62 -13.92 3.03 -15.72
N GLY A 63 -14.79 3.99 -16.06
CA GLY A 63 -14.46 5.42 -16.03
C GLY A 63 -13.43 5.77 -17.11
N SER A 64 -12.42 6.54 -16.71
CA SER A 64 -11.31 6.98 -17.57
C SER A 64 -10.17 5.95 -17.71
N THR A 65 -10.36 4.74 -17.17
CA THR A 65 -9.34 3.69 -17.19
C THR A 65 -9.01 3.25 -18.61
N MET A 66 -7.72 3.28 -18.97
CA MET A 66 -7.17 2.82 -20.24
C MET A 66 -6.20 1.66 -20.01
N ILE A 67 -6.28 0.64 -20.87
CA ILE A 67 -5.41 -0.53 -20.81
C ILE A 67 -4.55 -0.57 -22.07
N THR A 68 -3.24 -0.74 -21.86
CA THR A 68 -2.27 -0.98 -22.93
C THR A 68 -1.48 -2.25 -22.60
N ASN A 69 -0.73 -2.79 -23.55
CA ASN A 69 0.13 -3.95 -23.29
C ASN A 69 1.18 -3.72 -22.18
N ASN A 70 1.54 -2.45 -21.90
CA ASN A 70 2.64 -2.08 -21.02
C ASN A 70 2.21 -1.47 -19.69
N TYR A 71 1.01 -0.91 -19.61
CA TYR A 71 0.49 -0.26 -18.41
C TYR A 71 -1.03 -0.18 -18.43
N ILE A 72 -1.60 -0.11 -17.23
CA ILE A 72 -2.99 0.27 -17.00
C ILE A 72 -2.95 1.67 -16.40
N ARG A 73 -3.63 2.62 -17.06
CA ARG A 73 -3.73 4.01 -16.62
C ARG A 73 -5.13 4.24 -16.09
N LEU A 74 -5.28 4.67 -14.83
CA LEU A 74 -6.60 4.92 -14.25
C LEU A 74 -7.17 6.29 -14.63
N THR A 75 -6.34 7.34 -14.61
CA THR A 75 -6.71 8.68 -15.06
C THR A 75 -5.64 9.27 -15.97
N GLU A 76 -6.07 10.21 -16.80
CA GLU A 76 -5.17 11.04 -17.60
C GLU A 76 -4.76 12.29 -16.83
N ASP A 77 -3.74 12.99 -17.33
CA ASP A 77 -3.37 14.33 -16.86
C ASP A 77 -4.37 15.39 -17.36
N HIS A 78 -5.65 15.16 -17.04
CA HIS A 78 -6.77 16.06 -17.26
C HIS A 78 -7.58 16.18 -15.97
N GLN A 79 -8.28 17.30 -15.81
CA GLN A 79 -9.16 17.55 -14.66
C GLN A 79 -10.40 16.65 -14.70
N SER A 80 -11.01 16.45 -13.52
CA SER A 80 -12.30 15.77 -13.35
C SER A 80 -12.35 14.34 -13.92
N GLN A 81 -11.24 13.62 -13.88
CA GLN A 81 -11.18 12.22 -14.28
C GLN A 81 -11.43 11.32 -13.08
N LYS A 82 -12.09 10.19 -13.34
CA LYS A 82 -12.26 9.12 -12.36
C LYS A 82 -12.13 7.79 -13.07
N GLY A 83 -11.34 6.87 -12.54
CA GLY A 83 -11.13 5.56 -13.13
C GLY A 83 -11.00 4.50 -12.04
N PHE A 84 -11.38 3.27 -12.37
CA PHE A 84 -11.23 2.14 -11.48
C PHE A 84 -10.87 0.85 -12.21
N LEU A 85 -10.34 -0.06 -11.42
CA LEU A 85 -10.05 -1.44 -11.74
C LEU A 85 -10.39 -2.29 -10.52
N TRP A 86 -11.28 -3.28 -10.66
CA TRP A 86 -11.70 -4.16 -9.57
C TRP A 86 -11.53 -5.61 -9.96
N ASN A 87 -11.00 -6.42 -9.05
CA ASN A 87 -10.95 -7.85 -9.25
C ASN A 87 -12.37 -8.41 -9.25
N ALA A 88 -12.67 -9.27 -10.22
CA ALA A 88 -13.98 -9.88 -10.36
C ALA A 88 -14.22 -10.97 -9.30
N LEU A 89 -13.14 -11.51 -8.71
CA LEU A 89 -13.19 -12.60 -7.75
C LEU A 89 -12.88 -12.10 -6.33
N PRO A 90 -13.56 -12.61 -5.30
CA PRO A 90 -13.27 -12.23 -3.93
C PRO A 90 -12.04 -12.98 -3.39
N VAL A 91 -11.28 -12.35 -2.51
CA VAL A 91 -10.12 -12.97 -1.85
C VAL A 91 -10.59 -13.80 -0.66
N ALA A 92 -10.47 -15.12 -0.76
CA ALA A 92 -10.88 -16.03 0.32
C ALA A 92 -9.80 -16.20 1.42
N SER A 93 -8.55 -15.84 1.12
CA SER A 93 -7.42 -15.99 2.04
C SER A 93 -7.52 -15.05 3.24
N ARG A 94 -7.18 -15.55 4.44
CA ARG A 94 -7.11 -14.74 5.68
C ARG A 94 -5.82 -13.92 5.79
N ASP A 95 -4.75 -14.45 5.20
CA ASP A 95 -3.44 -13.83 5.13
C ASP A 95 -3.14 -13.57 3.65
N TRP A 96 -2.78 -12.35 3.31
CA TRP A 96 -2.48 -11.95 1.94
C TRP A 96 -1.48 -10.80 1.90
N GLU A 97 -0.82 -10.68 0.77
CA GLU A 97 0.16 -9.65 0.48
C GLU A 97 -0.09 -9.17 -0.95
N ILE A 98 -0.06 -7.85 -1.14
CA ILE A 98 -0.24 -7.22 -2.43
C ILE A 98 1.01 -6.41 -2.74
N HIS A 99 1.64 -6.71 -3.87
CA HIS A 99 2.73 -5.92 -4.42
C HIS A 99 2.14 -5.00 -5.48
N LEU A 100 2.05 -3.72 -5.15
CA LEU A 100 1.59 -2.68 -6.05
C LEU A 100 2.80 -2.01 -6.69
N HIS A 101 2.91 -2.14 -8.01
CA HIS A 101 3.81 -1.35 -8.82
C HIS A 101 3.02 -0.20 -9.44
N PHE A 102 3.35 1.03 -9.08
CA PHE A 102 2.67 2.22 -9.56
C PHE A 102 3.63 3.30 -10.03
N SER A 103 3.05 4.34 -10.62
CA SER A 103 3.76 5.54 -11.09
C SER A 103 2.77 6.71 -11.14
N ILE A 104 3.21 7.86 -10.63
CA ILE A 104 2.45 9.10 -10.56
C ILE A 104 3.26 10.19 -11.24
N HIS A 105 2.73 10.74 -12.34
CA HIS A 105 3.32 11.92 -12.96
C HIS A 105 2.25 12.95 -13.35
N GLY A 106 2.70 14.13 -13.73
CA GLY A 106 1.88 15.09 -14.46
C GLY A 106 2.71 16.28 -14.88
N SER A 107 2.12 17.14 -15.69
CA SER A 107 2.79 18.26 -16.34
C SER A 107 2.84 19.56 -15.51
N GLY A 108 2.15 19.61 -14.36
CA GLY A 108 2.14 20.78 -13.46
C GLY A 108 3.35 20.85 -12.53
N ASP A 109 3.99 22.01 -12.39
CA ASP A 109 5.26 22.11 -11.63
C ASP A 109 5.13 21.86 -10.12
N THR A 110 3.94 22.02 -9.50
CA THR A 110 3.78 21.93 -8.03
C THR A 110 2.43 21.41 -7.51
N LEU A 111 1.44 21.18 -8.37
CA LEU A 111 0.06 20.88 -7.95
C LEU A 111 -0.50 19.67 -8.71
N PHE A 112 -0.54 18.52 -8.05
CA PHE A 112 -1.16 17.28 -8.52
C PHE A 112 -2.22 16.84 -7.52
N GLY A 113 -3.38 16.43 -8.00
CA GLY A 113 -4.47 15.94 -7.17
C GLY A 113 -5.38 15.00 -7.94
N ASP A 114 -6.11 14.11 -7.28
CA ASP A 114 -6.13 13.96 -5.81
C ASP A 114 -5.17 12.84 -5.39
N GLY A 115 -5.15 11.75 -6.15
CA GLY A 115 -4.31 10.59 -5.86
C GLY A 115 -4.97 9.32 -6.36
N PHE A 116 -4.57 8.20 -5.78
CA PHE A 116 -5.23 6.93 -6.02
C PHE A 116 -5.41 6.16 -4.71
N ALA A 117 -6.24 5.13 -4.76
CA ALA A 117 -6.55 4.29 -3.62
C ALA A 117 -6.54 2.82 -4.01
N LEU A 118 -6.03 2.00 -3.09
CA LEU A 118 -6.23 0.55 -3.09
C LEU A 118 -7.30 0.18 -2.09
N PHE A 119 -8.23 -0.66 -2.50
CA PHE A 119 -9.31 -1.16 -1.67
C PHE A 119 -9.23 -2.67 -1.51
N TYR A 120 -9.58 -3.12 -0.30
CA TYR A 120 -10.05 -4.46 -0.04
C TYR A 120 -11.46 -4.33 0.56
N ALA A 121 -12.50 -4.37 -0.29
CA ALA A 121 -13.84 -3.93 0.06
C ALA A 121 -14.96 -4.89 -0.39
N ARG A 122 -16.08 -4.86 0.32
CA ARG A 122 -17.25 -5.71 0.06
C ARG A 122 -17.91 -5.40 -1.29
N ASP A 123 -18.12 -4.12 -1.54
CA ASP A 123 -18.86 -3.61 -2.70
C ASP A 123 -17.83 -3.11 -3.73
N LYS A 124 -18.03 -3.41 -5.02
CA LYS A 124 -17.08 -3.10 -6.10
C LYS A 124 -17.76 -2.39 -7.27
N MET A 125 -16.95 -1.71 -8.10
CA MET A 125 -17.41 -1.03 -9.34
C MET A 125 -18.42 0.10 -9.13
N GLU A 126 -18.46 0.69 -7.94
CA GLU A 126 -19.26 1.88 -7.66
C GLU A 126 -18.35 3.12 -7.65
N MET A 127 -18.68 4.06 -8.53
CA MET A 127 -17.99 5.35 -8.64
C MET A 127 -18.38 6.28 -7.51
N GLY A 128 -17.46 7.15 -7.08
CA GLY A 128 -17.78 8.12 -6.05
C GLY A 128 -16.69 9.17 -5.81
N PRO A 129 -16.74 9.86 -4.67
CA PRO A 129 -15.81 10.93 -4.35
C PRO A 129 -14.47 10.43 -3.79
N VAL A 130 -14.38 9.20 -3.29
CA VAL A 130 -13.19 8.69 -2.59
C VAL A 130 -12.19 8.15 -3.60
N PHE A 131 -11.31 9.02 -4.09
CA PHE A 131 -10.32 8.70 -5.14
C PHE A 131 -10.94 7.96 -6.34
N GLY A 132 -12.16 8.32 -6.71
CA GLY A 132 -12.90 7.70 -7.82
C GLY A 132 -13.84 6.55 -7.42
N SER A 133 -13.76 6.02 -6.20
CA SER A 133 -14.68 5.00 -5.68
C SER A 133 -15.73 5.58 -4.72
N ARG A 134 -16.73 4.75 -4.39
CA ARG A 134 -17.83 5.11 -3.50
C ARG A 134 -17.35 5.51 -2.12
N ASP A 135 -18.08 6.44 -1.52
CA ASP A 135 -18.01 6.69 -0.09
C ASP A 135 -18.75 5.59 0.69
N PHE A 136 -18.60 5.58 2.02
CA PHE A 136 -19.24 4.59 2.90
C PHE A 136 -18.94 3.15 2.46
N PHE A 137 -17.68 2.87 2.10
CA PHE A 137 -17.24 1.53 1.77
C PHE A 137 -17.17 0.64 3.02
N SER A 138 -17.24 -0.68 2.85
CA SER A 138 -17.02 -1.65 3.93
C SER A 138 -15.76 -2.45 3.63
N GLY A 139 -14.71 -2.28 4.43
CA GLY A 139 -13.41 -2.92 4.23
C GLY A 139 -12.24 -2.01 4.58
N LEU A 140 -11.11 -2.23 3.90
CA LEU A 140 -9.88 -1.46 4.00
C LEU A 140 -9.72 -0.57 2.76
N GLY A 141 -9.35 0.69 2.98
CA GLY A 141 -8.82 1.60 1.96
C GLY A 141 -7.39 2.01 2.33
N ILE A 142 -6.47 1.93 1.37
CA ILE A 142 -5.12 2.49 1.44
C ILE A 142 -5.07 3.63 0.43
N PHE A 143 -4.89 4.85 0.90
CA PHE A 143 -4.93 6.06 0.10
C PHE A 143 -3.51 6.57 -0.13
N PHE A 144 -3.19 6.84 -1.39
CA PHE A 144 -1.95 7.44 -1.82
C PHE A 144 -2.29 8.87 -2.23
N ASP A 145 -2.38 9.72 -1.22
CA ASP A 145 -2.80 11.10 -1.38
C ASP A 145 -1.63 11.95 -1.83
N THR A 146 -1.80 12.60 -2.97
CA THR A 146 -0.76 13.47 -3.51
C THR A 146 -0.97 14.91 -3.07
N TYR A 147 -2.21 15.34 -2.84
CA TYR A 147 -2.55 16.73 -2.63
C TYR A 147 -2.84 17.03 -1.17
N SER A 148 -2.42 18.20 -0.68
CA SER A 148 -2.80 18.63 0.66
C SER A 148 -4.05 19.49 0.56
N ASN A 149 -5.20 18.94 0.97
CA ASN A 149 -6.44 19.73 1.04
C ASN A 149 -6.48 20.58 2.32
N GLN A 150 -5.71 20.23 3.35
CA GLN A 150 -5.62 20.97 4.61
C GLN A 150 -4.42 21.92 4.70
N ASN A 151 -4.68 23.22 4.92
CA ASN A 151 -3.69 24.18 5.41
C ASN A 151 -3.98 24.49 6.90
N GLY A 152 -3.59 23.61 7.84
CA GLY A 152 -3.95 23.77 9.27
C GLY A 152 -3.26 22.83 10.27
N GLU A 153 -3.70 22.86 11.53
CA GLU A 153 -3.29 21.88 12.55
C GLU A 153 -3.67 20.47 12.07
N HIS A 154 -2.72 19.53 12.10
CA HIS A 154 -2.77 18.20 11.47
C HIS A 154 -2.45 18.13 9.96
N ALA A 155 -1.86 19.18 9.38
CA ALA A 155 -1.23 19.07 8.06
C ALA A 155 -0.08 18.04 8.09
N HIS A 156 -0.11 17.08 7.17
CA HIS A 156 0.97 16.14 6.93
C HIS A 156 1.84 16.64 5.78
N ASP A 157 3.10 16.19 5.71
CA ASP A 157 3.91 16.41 4.51
C ASP A 157 3.37 15.49 3.40
N HIS A 158 2.84 16.08 2.32
CA HIS A 158 2.36 15.34 1.16
C HIS A 158 3.49 15.13 0.14
N PRO A 159 3.48 14.01 -0.63
CA PRO A 159 2.45 12.97 -0.67
C PRO A 159 2.41 12.08 0.58
N TYR A 160 1.22 11.60 0.92
CA TYR A 160 0.93 10.91 2.16
C TYR A 160 0.21 9.59 1.88
N VAL A 161 0.70 8.50 2.46
CA VAL A 161 0.05 7.19 2.41
C VAL A 161 -0.70 6.97 3.72
N SER A 162 -2.01 6.73 3.65
CA SER A 162 -2.84 6.50 4.83
C SER A 162 -3.72 5.27 4.68
N ALA A 163 -4.12 4.69 5.81
CA ALA A 163 -5.08 3.58 5.84
C ALA A 163 -6.35 3.97 6.59
N MET A 164 -7.50 3.46 6.12
CA MET A 164 -8.80 3.57 6.78
C MET A 164 -9.51 2.22 6.75
N ILE A 165 -10.12 1.86 7.88
CA ILE A 165 -11.05 0.73 7.97
C ILE A 165 -12.45 1.30 8.15
N SER A 166 -13.37 0.91 7.28
CA SER A 166 -14.77 1.32 7.37
C SER A 166 -15.70 0.12 7.36
N ASN A 167 -16.80 0.25 8.08
CA ASN A 167 -17.91 -0.72 8.13
C ASN A 167 -19.10 -0.27 7.26
N GLY A 168 -18.93 0.79 6.46
CA GLY A 168 -19.99 1.40 5.65
C GLY A 168 -20.79 2.51 6.34
N THR A 169 -20.39 2.96 7.54
CA THR A 169 -21.09 4.07 8.24
C THR A 169 -20.27 5.35 8.34
N VAL A 170 -18.95 5.27 8.15
CA VAL A 170 -18.03 6.41 8.24
C VAL A 170 -17.74 6.91 6.84
N ASN A 171 -17.90 8.21 6.62
CA ASN A 171 -17.54 8.89 5.39
C ASN A 171 -16.03 9.14 5.35
N TYR A 172 -15.44 9.08 4.17
CA TYR A 172 -14.08 9.59 3.96
C TYR A 172 -14.15 11.12 3.77
N ASP A 173 -13.60 11.87 4.72
CA ASP A 173 -13.58 13.33 4.68
C ASP A 173 -12.44 13.81 3.77
N HIS A 174 -12.74 13.97 2.48
CA HIS A 174 -11.77 14.39 1.46
C HIS A 174 -11.21 15.79 1.70
N ASP A 175 -12.04 16.72 2.19
CA ASP A 175 -11.61 18.09 2.52
C ASP A 175 -10.59 18.12 3.66
N ARG A 176 -10.46 17.00 4.37
CA ARG A 176 -9.56 16.80 5.50
C ARG A 176 -8.60 15.64 5.31
N ASP A 177 -8.36 15.20 4.07
CA ASP A 177 -7.42 14.12 3.73
C ASP A 177 -7.68 12.79 4.50
N GLY A 178 -8.91 12.62 5.02
CA GLY A 178 -9.32 11.46 5.81
C GLY A 178 -8.72 11.34 7.22
N THR A 179 -8.03 12.37 7.73
CA THR A 179 -7.26 12.33 8.99
C THR A 179 -8.09 11.87 10.20
N HIS A 180 -9.40 12.19 10.24
CA HIS A 180 -10.27 11.79 11.37
C HIS A 180 -10.64 10.30 11.39
N SER A 181 -10.58 9.64 10.23
CA SER A 181 -10.92 8.22 10.07
C SER A 181 -9.72 7.34 9.77
N GLN A 182 -8.53 7.94 9.74
CA GLN A 182 -7.27 7.26 9.51
C GLN A 182 -6.90 6.38 10.72
N ILE A 183 -6.40 5.17 10.44
CA ILE A 183 -5.82 4.30 11.47
C ILE A 183 -4.33 4.55 11.66
N GLU A 184 -3.59 4.77 10.57
CA GLU A 184 -2.16 5.10 10.56
C GLU A 184 -1.72 5.57 9.16
N GLY A 185 -0.55 6.22 9.05
CA GLY A 185 0.02 6.64 7.76
C GLY A 185 1.47 7.12 7.83
N CYS A 186 2.02 7.46 6.67
CA CYS A 186 3.35 8.02 6.56
C CYS A 186 3.48 8.96 5.35
N SER A 187 4.41 9.91 5.43
CA SER A 187 4.82 10.72 4.28
C SER A 187 5.76 9.92 3.38
N ALA A 188 5.50 9.93 2.07
CA ALA A 188 6.32 9.24 1.07
C ALA A 188 6.42 10.08 -0.20
N SER A 189 7.64 10.46 -0.60
CA SER A 189 7.89 11.33 -1.75
C SER A 189 7.74 10.61 -3.10
N MET A 190 6.53 10.15 -3.42
CA MET A 190 6.19 9.30 -4.56
C MET A 190 5.84 10.04 -5.86
N ARG A 191 6.13 11.34 -5.97
CA ARG A 191 5.78 12.19 -7.12
C ARG A 191 6.94 12.37 -8.07
N ASN A 192 6.68 12.29 -9.38
CA ASN A 192 7.65 12.56 -10.45
C ASN A 192 9.00 11.86 -10.20
N VAL A 193 8.93 10.66 -9.62
CA VAL A 193 10.12 9.86 -9.39
C VAL A 193 10.55 9.27 -10.73
N ASP A 194 11.82 9.42 -11.05
CA ASP A 194 12.41 8.83 -12.25
C ASP A 194 12.50 7.31 -12.07
N GLY A 195 11.48 6.59 -12.55
CA GLY A 195 11.47 5.13 -12.51
C GLY A 195 10.14 4.54 -12.06
N ASP A 196 10.23 3.29 -11.63
CA ASP A 196 9.12 2.46 -11.19
C ASP A 196 8.98 2.58 -9.65
N THR A 197 7.80 2.88 -9.11
CA THR A 197 7.59 2.98 -7.65
C THR A 197 6.78 1.80 -7.11
N TYR A 198 7.07 1.34 -5.90
CA TYR A 198 6.45 0.15 -5.33
C TYR A 198 5.86 0.39 -3.94
N ALA A 199 4.75 -0.29 -3.67
CA ALA A 199 4.17 -0.43 -2.34
C ALA A 199 3.85 -1.91 -2.07
N LEU A 200 4.11 -2.35 -0.84
CA LEU A 200 3.76 -3.67 -0.35
C LEU A 200 2.74 -3.50 0.76
N ILE A 201 1.56 -4.09 0.56
CA ILE A 201 0.47 -4.07 1.54
C ILE A 201 0.27 -5.52 2.00
N GLN A 202 0.65 -5.79 3.24
CA GLN A 202 0.53 -7.12 3.84
C GLN A 202 -0.53 -7.09 4.94
N TYR A 203 -1.50 -8.00 4.87
CA TYR A 203 -2.43 -8.25 5.95
C TYR A 203 -2.31 -9.70 6.41
N LEU A 204 -1.94 -9.87 7.68
CA LEU A 204 -1.88 -11.16 8.35
C LEU A 204 -3.07 -11.27 9.31
N GLY A 205 -4.20 -11.79 8.81
CA GLY A 205 -5.40 -12.01 9.62
C GLY A 205 -5.20 -12.99 10.78
N SER A 206 -4.21 -13.90 10.69
CA SER A 206 -3.77 -14.74 11.80
C SER A 206 -3.11 -13.97 12.96
N LYS A 207 -2.55 -12.78 12.68
CA LYS A 207 -1.90 -11.88 13.64
C LYS A 207 -2.66 -10.57 13.85
N GLU A 208 -3.80 -10.37 13.17
CA GLU A 208 -4.55 -9.11 13.14
C GLU A 208 -3.65 -7.90 12.84
N THR A 209 -2.69 -8.06 11.92
CA THR A 209 -1.66 -7.04 11.62
C THR A 209 -1.73 -6.61 10.16
N LEU A 210 -1.73 -5.29 9.94
CA LEU A 210 -1.59 -4.65 8.65
C LEU A 210 -0.23 -3.94 8.59
N THR A 211 0.55 -4.23 7.57
CA THR A 211 1.86 -3.61 7.35
C THR A 211 1.90 -3.03 5.94
N VAL A 212 2.34 -1.78 5.82
CA VAL A 212 2.56 -1.09 4.55
C VAL A 212 4.02 -0.67 4.46
N MET A 213 4.66 -1.04 3.36
CA MET A 213 6.03 -0.66 3.03
C MET A 213 6.08 -0.04 1.65
N THR A 214 7.06 0.82 1.40
CA THR A 214 7.26 1.47 0.10
C THR A 214 8.71 1.34 -0.34
N ASP A 215 8.91 1.15 -1.64
CA ASP A 215 10.19 1.29 -2.32
C ASP A 215 9.97 2.30 -3.44
N ILE A 216 10.17 3.57 -3.08
CA ILE A 216 9.93 4.70 -3.97
C ILE A 216 11.09 4.90 -4.95
N ASP A 217 12.32 4.66 -4.50
CA ASP A 217 13.53 4.93 -5.27
C ASP A 217 13.93 3.74 -6.19
N ASN A 218 13.23 2.60 -6.08
CA ASN A 218 13.49 1.36 -6.83
C ASN A 218 14.92 0.86 -6.67
N ASP A 219 15.48 1.00 -5.48
CA ASP A 219 16.80 0.51 -5.12
C ASP A 219 16.74 -0.83 -4.37
N GLY A 220 15.52 -1.33 -4.11
CA GLY A 220 15.25 -2.53 -3.34
C GLY A 220 15.26 -2.31 -1.82
N ASP A 221 15.46 -1.07 -1.35
CA ASP A 221 15.40 -0.71 0.07
C ASP A 221 13.95 -0.41 0.49
N TRP A 222 13.23 -1.46 0.86
CA TRP A 222 11.87 -1.36 1.35
C TRP A 222 11.80 -0.60 2.68
N LYS A 223 11.23 0.59 2.66
CA LYS A 223 11.02 1.45 3.82
C LYS A 223 9.68 1.12 4.46
N LEU A 224 9.68 0.89 5.78
CA LEU A 224 8.44 0.75 6.54
C LEU A 224 7.68 2.08 6.52
N CYS A 225 6.47 2.07 5.99
CA CYS A 225 5.57 3.22 6.07
C CYS A 225 4.83 3.18 7.42
N PHE A 226 4.09 2.10 7.67
CA PHE A 226 3.46 1.86 8.97
C PHE A 226 3.12 0.39 9.21
N GLU A 227 2.92 0.05 10.48
CA GLU A 227 2.39 -1.23 10.93
C GLU A 227 1.33 -0.99 12.01
N VAL A 228 0.17 -1.64 11.87
CA VAL A 228 -0.96 -1.51 12.78
C VAL A 228 -1.43 -2.88 13.23
N SER A 229 -1.49 -3.10 14.54
CA SER A 229 -2.07 -4.31 15.15
C SER A 229 -3.55 -4.13 15.50
N GLY A 230 -4.26 -5.24 15.66
CA GLY A 230 -5.69 -5.26 15.99
C GLY A 230 -6.62 -5.00 14.79
N VAL A 231 -6.08 -5.05 13.56
CA VAL A 231 -6.84 -4.90 12.32
C VAL A 231 -7.60 -6.20 12.04
N ARG A 232 -8.92 -6.11 11.90
CA ARG A 232 -9.80 -7.25 11.61
C ARG A 232 -10.59 -7.02 10.34
N LEU A 233 -10.19 -7.71 9.27
CA LEU A 233 -10.85 -7.66 7.97
C LEU A 233 -11.60 -8.97 7.70
N PRO A 234 -12.86 -8.92 7.21
CA PRO A 234 -13.58 -10.10 6.73
C PRO A 234 -12.88 -10.74 5.53
N THR A 235 -13.03 -12.05 5.34
CA THR A 235 -12.68 -12.72 4.09
C THR A 235 -13.75 -12.51 3.02
N ASN A 236 -13.42 -12.82 1.77
CA ASN A 236 -14.30 -12.75 0.60
C ASN A 236 -14.69 -11.33 0.18
N TYR A 237 -13.81 -10.36 0.37
CA TYR A 237 -13.95 -9.02 -0.23
C TYR A 237 -13.09 -8.93 -1.49
N TYR A 238 -13.27 -7.85 -2.26
CA TYR A 238 -12.65 -7.64 -3.56
C TYR A 238 -11.47 -6.68 -3.45
N ILE A 239 -10.44 -6.94 -4.27
CA ILE A 239 -9.35 -5.99 -4.47
C ILE A 239 -9.78 -4.96 -5.51
N GLY A 240 -9.57 -3.69 -5.22
CA GLY A 240 -9.86 -2.58 -6.10
C GLY A 240 -8.73 -1.58 -6.14
N LEU A 241 -8.61 -0.91 -7.27
CA LEU A 241 -7.80 0.28 -7.46
C LEU A 241 -8.71 1.35 -8.06
N SER A 242 -8.68 2.56 -7.54
CA SER A 242 -9.31 3.70 -8.19
C SER A 242 -8.44 4.93 -8.09
N ALA A 243 -8.60 5.85 -9.04
CA ALA A 243 -7.96 7.15 -8.99
C ALA A 243 -8.95 8.23 -9.42
N ALA A 244 -8.70 9.44 -8.94
CA ALA A 244 -9.43 10.62 -9.36
C ALA A 244 -8.50 11.82 -9.51
N THR A 245 -8.87 12.70 -10.44
CA THR A 245 -8.27 14.02 -10.59
C THR A 245 -9.36 15.06 -10.35
N GLY A 246 -9.09 16.00 -9.44
CA GLY A 246 -9.97 17.13 -9.14
C GLY A 246 -9.74 18.29 -10.12
N ASP A 247 -9.53 19.48 -9.55
CA ASP A 247 -9.06 20.67 -10.28
C ASP A 247 -7.58 20.54 -10.71
N LEU A 248 -6.86 19.61 -10.09
CA LEU A 248 -5.51 19.23 -10.45
C LEU A 248 -5.54 17.91 -11.18
N ALA A 249 -4.56 17.71 -12.04
CA ALA A 249 -4.48 16.56 -12.93
C ALA A 249 -3.23 15.73 -12.62
N GLY A 250 -3.28 14.44 -12.92
CA GLY A 250 -2.17 13.52 -12.79
C GLY A 250 -2.50 12.20 -13.49
N TRP A 251 -1.49 11.54 -14.05
CA TRP A 251 -1.63 10.18 -14.56
C TRP A 251 -1.21 9.17 -13.50
N PHE A 252 -2.05 8.16 -13.28
CA PHE A 252 -1.76 7.05 -12.37
C PHE A 252 -1.68 5.76 -13.16
N VAL A 253 -0.50 5.15 -13.17
CA VAL A 253 -0.28 3.81 -13.72
C VAL A 253 -0.13 2.81 -12.61
N MET A 254 -0.78 1.66 -12.73
CA MET A 254 -0.74 0.61 -11.71
C MET A 254 -0.62 -0.81 -12.27
N ARG A 255 0.00 -1.68 -11.48
CA ARG A 255 0.15 -3.13 -11.69
C ARG A 255 0.15 -3.83 -10.34
N LEU A 256 -0.41 -5.03 -10.30
CA LEU A 256 -0.50 -5.85 -9.09
C LEU A 256 0.21 -7.17 -9.38
N SER A 257 1.27 -7.51 -8.65
CA SER A 257 1.92 -8.83 -8.79
C SER A 257 1.54 -9.76 -7.64
#